data_AF-A0A420HF23-F1
#
_entry.id   AF-A0A420HF23-F1
#
_cell.length_a   1.000
_cell.length_b   1.000
_cell.length_c   1.000
_cell.angle_alpha   90.00
_cell.angle_beta   90.00
_cell.angle_gamma   90.00
#
_symmetry.space_group_name_H-M   'P 1'
#
loop_
_entity.id
_entity.type
_entity.pdbx_description
1 polymer ?
#
loop_
_entity_poly.entity_id
_entity_poly.type
_entity_poly.pdbx_seq_one_letter_code
_entity_poly.pdbx_strand_id
1 'polypeptide(L)'
;MNLTLILFLIGTLGFVLNRKNIILMLISIEIMLLAITFLILVSSLSFDDVLGQTFAIYIIAIAGAESAIGLGILVAFYRLNLPTNTISNKKKFKNITKSLIRCYSSQSSLP
;
A
#
# COMPACT_ATOMS: atom_id res chain seq x y z
N MET A 1 8.80 27.36 -12.87
CA MET A 1 8.06 27.48 -11.58
C MET A 1 6.55 27.32 -11.74
N ASN A 2 5.91 27.93 -12.76
CA ASN A 2 4.45 27.83 -12.94
C ASN A 2 3.97 26.40 -13.18
N LEU A 3 4.69 25.60 -13.99
CA LEU A 3 4.36 24.18 -14.21
C LEU A 3 4.29 23.41 -12.90
N THR A 4 5.24 23.65 -12.00
CA THR A 4 5.32 22.98 -10.70
C THR A 4 4.15 23.31 -9.80
N LEU A 5 3.75 24.58 -9.77
CA LEU A 5 2.56 25.04 -9.04
C LEU A 5 1.28 24.39 -9.59
N ILE A 6 1.17 24.29 -10.92
CA ILE A 6 0.02 23.66 -11.58
C ILE A 6 -0.03 22.16 -11.25
N LEU A 7 1.10 21.45 -11.31
CA LEU A 7 1.19 20.03 -10.94
C LEU A 7 0.82 19.81 -9.47
N PHE A 8 1.31 20.65 -8.57
CA PHE A 8 0.98 20.57 -7.15
C PHE A 8 -0.52 20.80 -6.91
N LEU A 9 -1.10 21.81 -7.55
CA LEU A 9 -2.55 22.09 -7.48
C LEU A 9 -3.37 20.92 -8.02
N ILE A 10 -3.00 20.32 -9.15
CA ILE A 10 -3.67 19.13 -9.70
C ILE A 10 -3.59 17.95 -8.71
N GLY A 11 -2.43 17.72 -8.10
CA GLY A 11 -2.26 16.70 -7.07
C GLY A 11 -3.17 16.93 -5.85
N THR A 12 -3.22 18.16 -5.34
CA THR A 12 -4.10 18.50 -4.20
C THR A 12 -5.59 18.38 -4.55
N LEU A 13 -6.00 18.81 -5.74
CA LEU A 13 -7.37 18.66 -6.23
C LEU A 13 -7.75 17.18 -6.39
N GLY A 14 -6.85 16.37 -6.96
CA GLY A 14 -7.02 14.92 -7.07
C GLY A 14 -7.22 14.24 -5.71
N PHE A 15 -6.44 14.65 -4.70
CA PHE A 15 -6.54 14.14 -3.35
C PHE A 15 -7.87 14.51 -2.66
N VAL A 16 -8.31 15.77 -2.81
CA VAL A 16 -9.55 16.27 -2.16
C VAL A 16 -10.81 15.71 -2.82
N LEU A 17 -10.85 15.63 -4.15
CA LEU A 17 -12.03 15.18 -4.88
C LEU A 17 -12.25 13.66 -4.76
N ASN A 18 -11.17 12.86 -4.78
CA ASN A 18 -11.26 11.42 -4.97
C ASN A 18 -11.14 10.60 -3.67
N ARG A 19 -11.88 10.99 -2.63
CA ARG A 19 -11.84 10.35 -1.29
C ARG A 19 -12.38 8.92 -1.23
N LYS A 20 -13.13 8.49 -2.27
CA LYS A 20 -13.77 7.16 -2.32
C LYS A 20 -12.82 6.05 -2.78
N ASN A 21 -11.80 6.38 -3.58
CA ASN A 21 -10.92 5.41 -4.21
C ASN A 21 -9.50 5.56 -3.63
N ILE A 22 -9.11 4.65 -2.73
CA ILE A 22 -7.82 4.72 -2.03
C ILE A 22 -6.64 4.71 -3.02
N ILE A 23 -6.73 3.92 -4.10
CA ILE A 23 -5.70 3.87 -5.15
C ILE A 23 -5.49 5.24 -5.80
N LEU A 24 -6.59 5.98 -6.02
CA LEU A 24 -6.55 7.30 -6.65
C LEU A 24 -5.97 8.35 -5.69
N MET A 25 -6.15 8.18 -4.38
CA MET A 25 -5.44 8.98 -3.37
C MET A 25 -3.93 8.71 -3.40
N LEU A 26 -3.49 7.45 -3.49
CA LEU A 26 -2.06 7.11 -3.56
C LEU A 26 -1.39 7.75 -4.78
N ILE A 27 -2.02 7.69 -5.95
CA ILE A 27 -1.52 8.34 -7.17
C ILE A 27 -1.45 9.87 -7.01
N SER A 28 -2.42 10.48 -6.31
CA SER A 28 -2.41 11.92 -6.06
C SER A 28 -1.25 12.35 -5.15
N ILE A 29 -0.89 11.52 -4.17
CA ILE A 29 0.26 11.75 -3.28
C ILE A 29 1.57 11.68 -4.06
N GLU A 30 1.74 10.68 -4.94
CA GLU A 30 2.89 10.57 -5.84
C GLU A 30 3.05 11.82 -6.72
N ILE A 31 1.95 12.35 -7.28
CA ILE A 31 1.98 13.57 -8.09
C ILE A 31 2.38 14.80 -7.26
N MET A 32 1.95 14.91 -6.00
CA MET A 32 2.37 15.99 -5.11
C MET A 32 3.86 15.90 -4.77
N LEU A 33 4.36 14.70 -4.44
CA LEU A 33 5.79 14.48 -4.17
C LEU A 33 6.65 14.77 -5.41
N LEU A 34 6.19 14.35 -6.59
CA LEU A 34 6.85 14.66 -7.87
C LEU A 34 6.90 16.17 -8.15
N ALA A 35 5.84 16.92 -7.84
CA ALA A 35 5.85 18.37 -8.01
C ALA A 35 6.90 19.03 -7.09
N ILE A 36 7.02 18.56 -5.84
CA ILE A 36 8.01 19.08 -4.90
C ILE A 36 9.44 18.76 -5.37
N THR A 37 9.70 17.54 -5.83
CA THR A 37 11.04 17.19 -6.38
C THR A 37 11.38 17.98 -7.62
N PHE A 38 10.41 18.21 -8.50
CA PHE A 38 10.59 19.05 -9.68
C PHE A 38 10.89 20.50 -9.32
N LEU A 39 10.27 21.05 -8.26
CA LEU A 39 10.58 22.40 -7.77
C LEU A 39 12.05 22.51 -7.35
N ILE A 40 12.49 21.56 -6.52
CA ILE A 40 13.85 21.50 -6.01
C ILE A 40 14.84 21.34 -7.16
N LEU A 41 14.55 20.46 -8.12
CA LEU A 41 15.43 20.19 -9.26
C LEU A 41 15.58 21.41 -10.19
N VAL A 42 14.48 22.09 -10.54
CA VAL A 42 14.55 23.31 -11.37
C VAL A 42 15.27 24.44 -10.63
N SER A 43 15.07 24.55 -9.32
CA SER A 43 15.82 25.51 -8.49
C SER A 43 17.32 25.17 -8.47
N SER A 44 17.66 23.89 -8.31
CA SER A 44 19.05 23.38 -8.31
C SER A 44 19.77 23.72 -9.61
N LEU A 45 19.09 23.58 -10.76
CA LEU A 45 19.63 23.94 -12.07
C LEU A 45 19.87 25.44 -12.23
N SER A 46 19.08 26.27 -11.55
CA SER A 46 19.22 27.74 -11.64
C SER A 46 20.39 28.28 -10.81
N PHE A 47 20.73 27.58 -9.71
CA PHE A 47 21.82 27.94 -8.80
C PHE A 47 23.09 27.09 -9.00
N ASP A 48 23.08 26.19 -9.99
CA ASP A 48 24.16 25.23 -10.29
C ASP A 48 24.62 24.42 -9.07
N ASP A 49 23.67 24.07 -8.20
CA ASP A 49 23.93 23.32 -6.97
C ASP A 49 23.75 21.82 -7.21
N VAL A 50 24.73 21.04 -6.78
CA VAL A 50 24.71 19.57 -6.82
C VAL A 50 23.90 18.97 -5.67
N LEU A 51 23.75 19.67 -4.55
CA LEU A 51 23.01 19.17 -3.39
C LEU A 51 21.53 19.00 -3.73
N GLY A 52 20.89 19.97 -4.38
CA GLY A 52 19.49 19.86 -4.77
C GLY A 52 19.23 18.69 -5.74
N GLN A 53 20.18 18.35 -6.60
CA GLN A 53 20.09 17.18 -7.48
C GLN A 53 20.17 15.86 -6.69
N THR A 54 21.09 15.76 -5.71
CA THR A 54 21.18 14.57 -4.85
C THR A 54 19.94 14.37 -3.98
N PHE A 55 19.35 15.46 -3.45
CA PHE A 55 18.09 15.40 -2.71
C PHE A 55 16.92 14.95 -3.59
N ALA A 56 16.87 15.37 -4.86
CA ALA A 56 15.82 14.94 -5.78
C ALA A 56 15.79 13.40 -5.94
N ILE A 57 16.96 12.77 -6.08
CA ILE A 57 17.05 11.30 -6.19
C ILE A 57 16.60 10.62 -4.90
N TYR A 58 16.99 11.15 -3.73
CA TYR A 58 16.55 10.65 -2.43
C TYR A 58 15.03 10.68 -2.28
N ILE A 59 14.40 11.79 -2.67
CA ILE A 59 12.94 11.93 -2.54
C ILE A 59 12.21 10.97 -3.50
N ILE A 60 12.71 10.77 -4.73
CA ILE A 60 12.13 9.77 -5.66
C ILE A 60 12.24 8.36 -5.08
N ALA A 61 13.35 8.02 -4.44
CA ALA A 61 13.52 6.72 -3.78
C ALA A 61 12.53 6.53 -2.61
N ILE A 62 12.33 7.57 -1.78
CA ILE A 62 11.38 7.54 -0.67
C ILE A 62 9.94 7.44 -1.18
N ALA A 63 9.58 8.17 -2.25
CA ALA A 63 8.25 8.09 -2.86
C ALA A 63 7.96 6.65 -3.36
N GLY A 64 8.93 6.01 -4.03
CA GLY A 64 8.81 4.61 -4.42
C GLY A 64 8.61 3.65 -3.23
N ALA A 65 9.28 3.90 -2.10
CA ALA A 65 9.09 3.12 -0.88
C ALA A 65 7.69 3.35 -0.26
N GLU A 66 7.20 4.58 -0.21
CA GLU A 66 5.88 4.93 0.31
C GLU A 66 4.75 4.24 -0.48
N SER A 67 4.79 4.30 -1.82
CA SER A 67 3.80 3.63 -2.67
C SER A 67 3.77 2.11 -2.49
N ALA A 68 4.94 1.46 -2.34
CA ALA A 68 5.03 0.03 -2.06
C ALA A 68 4.36 -0.34 -0.72
N ILE A 69 4.58 0.46 0.33
CA ILE A 69 3.95 0.29 1.64
C ILE A 69 2.43 0.51 1.54
N GLY A 70 1.99 1.58 0.86
CA GLY A 70 0.58 1.93 0.68
C GLY A 70 -0.21 0.85 -0.06
N LEU A 71 0.34 0.34 -1.17
CA LEU A 71 -0.26 -0.77 -1.91
C LEU A 71 -0.25 -2.09 -1.10
N GLY A 72 0.82 -2.36 -0.36
CA GLY A 72 0.90 -3.55 0.49
C GLY A 72 -0.20 -3.58 1.56
N ILE A 73 -0.47 -2.45 2.20
CA ILE A 73 -1.56 -2.29 3.18
C ILE A 73 -2.92 -2.44 2.50
N LEU A 74 -3.12 -1.83 1.32
CA LEU A 74 -4.35 -1.95 0.56
C LEU A 74 -4.68 -3.42 0.24
N VAL A 75 -3.70 -4.18 -0.24
CA VAL A 75 -3.87 -5.61 -0.59
C VAL A 75 -4.18 -6.44 0.66
N ALA A 76 -3.49 -6.19 1.78
CA ALA A 76 -3.76 -6.87 3.04
C ALA A 76 -5.19 -6.61 3.54
N PHE A 77 -5.65 -5.35 3.46
CA PHE A 77 -7.01 -4.96 3.83
C PHE A 77 -8.06 -5.61 2.93
N TYR A 78 -7.84 -5.63 1.61
CA TYR A 78 -8.74 -6.31 0.69
C TYR A 78 -8.82 -7.80 1.02
N ARG A 79 -7.69 -8.45 1.35
CA ARG A 79 -7.65 -9.87 1.73
C ARG A 79 -8.49 -10.19 2.98
N LEU A 80 -8.59 -9.26 3.93
CA LEU A 80 -9.36 -9.41 5.17
C LEU A 80 -10.87 -9.22 4.95
N ASN A 81 -11.26 -8.39 3.99
CA ASN A 81 -12.67 -8.07 3.73
C ASN A 81 -13.35 -9.06 2.77
N LEU A 82 -12.63 -10.02 2.18
CA LEU A 82 -13.26 -11.03 1.34
C LEU A 82 -14.07 -11.98 2.22
N PRO A 83 -15.38 -12.16 1.97
CA PRO A 83 -16.22 -13.03 2.76
C PRO A 83 -15.72 -14.46 2.65
N THR A 84 -15.19 -14.94 3.77
CA THR A 84 -14.59 -16.26 3.88
C THR A 84 -15.66 -17.34 3.97
N ASN A 85 -16.27 -17.70 2.85
CA ASN A 85 -16.91 -19.02 2.71
C ASN A 85 -15.88 -20.13 3.03
N THR A 86 -14.59 -19.87 2.85
CA THR A 86 -13.47 -20.78 3.15
C THR A 86 -13.12 -20.94 4.64
N ILE A 87 -13.47 -20.00 5.53
CA ILE A 87 -13.27 -20.16 6.99
C ILE A 87 -14.25 -21.19 7.58
N SER A 88 -15.45 -21.32 6.99
CA SER A 88 -16.37 -22.43 7.32
C SER A 88 -15.69 -23.78 7.15
N ASN A 89 -14.92 -23.95 6.08
CA ASN A 89 -14.22 -25.20 5.81
C ASN A 89 -13.04 -25.46 6.77
N LYS A 90 -12.35 -24.41 7.26
CA LYS A 90 -11.35 -24.55 8.35
C LYS A 90 -11.97 -25.03 9.67
N LYS A 91 -13.16 -24.52 10.03
CA LYS A 91 -13.91 -24.99 11.22
C LYS A 91 -14.42 -26.42 11.04
N LYS A 92 -14.93 -26.75 9.84
CA LYS A 92 -15.36 -28.13 9.48
C LYS A 92 -14.20 -29.13 9.56
N PHE A 93 -13.02 -28.77 9.04
CA PHE A 93 -11.82 -29.61 9.12
C PHE A 93 -11.33 -29.81 10.56
N LYS A 94 -11.39 -28.77 11.40
CA LYS A 94 -11.08 -28.87 12.84
C LYS A 94 -12.05 -29.80 13.59
N ASN A 95 -13.33 -29.81 13.21
CA ASN A 95 -14.31 -30.74 13.78
C ASN A 95 -14.11 -32.18 13.27
N ILE A 96 -13.75 -32.37 12.00
CA ILE A 96 -13.44 -33.70 11.43
C ILE A 96 -12.20 -34.30 12.12
N THR A 97 -11.12 -33.53 12.29
CA THR A 97 -9.92 -33.99 13.01
C THR A 97 -10.22 -34.30 14.48
N LYS A 98 -11.02 -33.47 15.16
CA LYS A 98 -11.45 -33.74 16.54
C LYS A 98 -12.32 -35.00 16.65
N SER A 99 -13.13 -35.31 15.63
CA SER A 99 -13.90 -36.55 15.54
C SER A 99 -13.00 -37.77 15.32
N LEU A 100 -12.01 -37.69 14.43
CA LEU A 100 -11.09 -38.79 14.12
C LEU A 100 -10.20 -39.14 15.32
N ILE A 101 -9.69 -38.14 16.05
CA ILE A 101 -8.91 -38.38 17.28
C ILE A 101 -9.76 -39.11 18.33
N ARG A 102 -11.05 -38.76 18.45
CA ARG A 102 -11.97 -39.41 19.39
C ARG A 102 -12.24 -40.88 19.02
N CYS A 103 -12.31 -41.23 17.73
CA CYS A 103 -12.41 -42.63 17.30
C CYS A 103 -11.12 -43.41 17.58
N TYR A 104 -9.95 -42.81 17.33
CA TYR A 104 -8.67 -43.48 17.57
C TYR A 104 -8.44 -43.78 19.05
N SER A 105 -8.78 -42.84 19.95
CA SER A 105 -8.67 -43.05 21.40
C SER A 105 -9.58 -44.15 21.97
N SER A 106 -10.68 -44.49 21.27
CA SER A 106 -11.56 -45.59 21.66
C SER A 106 -11.10 -46.96 21.12
N GLN A 107 -10.20 -46.98 20.14
CA GLN A 107 -9.67 -48.21 19.55
C GLN A 107 -8.46 -48.74 20.36
N SER A 108 -7.72 -47.87 21.05
CA SER A 108 -6.54 -48.21 21.86
C SER A 108 -6.85 -48.75 23.27
N SER A 109 -8.14 -48.95 23.61
CA SER A 109 -8.59 -49.47 24.90
C SER A 109 -9.19 -50.88 24.82
N LEU A 110 -9.04 -51.58 23.68
CA LEU A 110 -9.37 -52.99 23.57
C LEU A 110 -8.09 -53.83 23.74
N PRO A 111 -8.13 -54.89 24.57
CA PRO A 111 -6.96 -55.70 24.94
C PRO A 111 -6.41 -56.55 23.78
#